data_AF-A0A951G2B0-F1
#
_entry.id   AF-A0A951G2B0-F1
#
_cell.length_a   1.000
_cell.length_b   1.000
_cell.length_c   1.000
_cell.angle_alpha   90.00
_cell.angle_beta   90.00
_cell.angle_gamma   90.00
#
_symmetry.space_group_name_H-M   'P 1'
#
loop_
_entity.id
_entity.type
_entity.pdbx_description
1 polymer ?
#
loop_
_entity_poly.entity_id
_entity_poly.type
_entity_poly.pdbx_seq_one_letter_code
_entity_poly.pdbx_strand_id
1 'polypeptide(L)'
;MSVLNPEVPPELEQIVMWALNKNPVDRPANADQFITALEQARTALLSGERGQRTASMAALAGVAAGRYAATAAAVSTPPAAPPPGGTGSFDVIDTGPVPPYEEEPEHRRPLWPWLVLLLVLLLAGGGVAAYLLTRPVKQDVPAVVGEPFTTAQAQLQNDGFTVSQIQVTNEKTAGTVIGQNPLSGAKAKEGSNVSLTVSSGPGDTTVPTVVGETLQQAKSSIQIANLKVGRVVHQSSGQYASGQVIDTSPAAGATPPVATPVTIFVSSGPPAVQLPDVTTEDVGQAKSTLQSRGFNVLTTSQVTTSAAPGTVISQSPVGGRPAPSGSTVTLVVAKAPATVAVPNVVGQTRGAAEATLGAAGFPATVQRQTVTDQTQNGVVQSQTPAATSQAKKGTSVTIMVGKYVASTTPTTTTSTTTPTAPTGTTSGHRKK
;
A
#
# COMPACT_ATOMS: atom_id res chain seq x y z
N MET A 1 53.53 11.96 29.13
CA MET A 1 52.13 11.78 28.71
C MET A 1 51.27 11.97 29.95
N SER A 2 50.13 12.64 29.84
CA SER A 2 49.20 12.76 30.95
C SER A 2 48.62 11.39 31.32
N VAL A 3 48.36 11.17 32.61
CA VAL A 3 47.81 9.90 33.13
C VAL A 3 46.28 9.93 33.18
N LEU A 4 45.65 11.09 32.91
CA LEU A 4 44.21 11.31 33.13
C LEU A 4 43.38 11.59 31.87
N ASN A 5 43.96 12.08 30.78
CA ASN A 5 43.28 12.13 29.47
C ASN A 5 44.29 12.12 28.30
N PRO A 6 44.26 11.11 27.40
CA PRO A 6 45.20 11.01 26.28
C PRO A 6 44.88 11.93 25.09
N GLU A 7 43.70 12.57 25.02
CA GLU A 7 43.34 13.47 23.91
C GLU A 7 43.89 14.89 24.08
N VAL A 8 44.27 15.28 25.30
CA VAL A 8 44.81 16.62 25.59
C VAL A 8 46.28 16.69 25.15
N PRO A 9 46.66 17.64 24.26
CA PRO A 9 48.05 17.80 23.88
C PRO A 9 48.93 18.30 25.04
N PRO A 10 50.16 17.76 25.20
CA PRO A 10 51.03 18.09 26.33
C PRO A 10 51.48 19.55 26.36
N GLU A 11 51.50 20.23 25.21
CA GLU A 11 51.80 21.67 25.12
C GLU A 11 50.74 22.51 25.87
N LEU A 12 49.47 22.15 25.78
CA LEU A 12 48.38 22.85 26.49
C LEU A 12 48.36 22.50 27.98
N GLU A 13 48.67 21.24 28.33
CA GLU A 13 48.82 20.80 29.72
C GLU A 13 49.91 21.60 30.46
N GLN A 14 51.05 21.87 29.82
CA GLN A 14 52.12 22.68 30.39
C GLN A 14 51.72 24.15 30.62
N ILE A 15 51.01 24.77 29.66
CA ILE A 15 50.54 26.15 29.80
C ILE A 15 49.49 26.27 30.93
N VAL A 16 48.61 25.27 31.07
CA VAL A 16 47.65 25.19 32.18
C VAL A 16 48.37 25.02 33.53
N MET A 17 49.38 24.15 33.61
CA MET A 17 50.19 23.97 34.83
C MET A 17 50.98 25.23 35.21
N TRP A 18 51.48 26.00 34.22
CA TRP A 18 52.16 27.28 34.45
C TRP A 18 51.20 28.35 35.01
N ALA A 19 49.99 28.46 34.46
CA ALA A 19 48.96 29.37 34.98
C ALA A 19 48.45 28.99 36.38
N LEU A 20 48.38 27.69 36.68
CA LEU A 20 47.92 27.16 37.98
C LEU A 20 49.01 27.10 39.06
N ASN A 21 50.26 27.44 38.75
CA ASN A 21 51.37 27.33 39.69
C ASN A 21 51.11 28.13 40.98
N LYS A 22 51.55 27.64 42.14
CA LYS A 22 51.14 28.20 43.44
C LYS A 22 51.86 29.51 43.78
N ASN A 23 53.08 29.71 43.26
CA ASN A 23 53.87 30.92 43.43
C ASN A 23 53.47 31.98 42.39
N PRO A 24 53.24 33.25 42.76
CA PRO A 24 52.92 34.32 41.80
C PRO A 24 54.06 34.66 40.81
N VAL A 25 55.32 34.45 41.21
CA VAL A 25 56.50 34.71 40.37
C VAL A 25 56.65 33.68 39.25
N ASP A 26 56.17 32.46 39.47
CA ASP A 26 56.29 31.33 38.55
C ASP A 26 55.04 31.15 37.66
N ARG A 27 54.37 32.26 37.35
CA ARG A 27 53.16 32.40 36.51
C ARG A 27 53.42 33.35 35.32
N PRO A 28 52.54 33.42 34.31
CA PRO A 28 52.54 34.54 33.36
C PRO A 28 52.41 35.89 34.10
N ALA A 29 53.33 36.81 33.84
CA ALA A 29 53.39 38.12 34.50
C ALA A 29 52.29 39.08 34.02
N ASN A 30 51.86 38.93 32.77
CA ASN A 30 50.83 39.73 32.10
C ASN A 30 50.09 38.89 31.04
N ALA A 31 48.89 39.34 30.65
CA ALA A 31 48.03 38.61 29.72
C ALA A 31 48.69 38.37 28.36
N ASP A 32 49.47 39.32 27.86
CA ASP A 32 50.12 39.25 26.54
C ASP A 32 51.16 38.12 26.48
N GLN A 33 51.86 37.86 27.59
CA GLN A 33 52.80 36.75 27.72
C GLN A 33 52.08 35.39 27.67
N PHE A 34 50.89 35.30 28.28
CA PHE A 34 50.05 34.10 28.24
C PHE A 34 49.44 33.86 26.87
N ILE A 35 48.94 34.92 26.21
CA ILE A 35 48.42 34.87 24.83
C ILE A 35 49.51 34.40 23.86
N THR A 36 50.72 34.96 23.97
CA THR A 36 51.88 34.57 23.14
C THR A 36 52.20 33.07 23.27
N ALA A 37 52.18 32.53 24.49
CA ALA A 37 52.38 31.10 24.72
C ALA A 37 51.24 30.25 24.12
N LEU A 38 49.99 30.72 24.23
CA LEU A 38 48.82 30.03 23.67
C LEU A 38 48.86 29.99 22.13
N GLU A 39 49.30 31.06 21.48
CA GLU A 39 49.48 31.12 20.02
C GLU A 39 50.65 30.25 19.52
N GLN A 40 51.73 30.15 20.30
CA GLN A 40 52.84 29.23 20.00
C GLN A 40 52.40 27.76 20.11
N ALA A 41 51.63 27.38 21.15
CA ALA A 41 51.03 26.05 21.23
C ALA A 41 50.05 25.80 20.08
N ARG A 42 49.23 26.78 19.72
CA ARG A 42 48.30 26.68 18.58
C ARG A 42 49.03 26.46 17.25
N THR A 43 50.16 27.12 17.00
CA THR A 43 50.93 26.92 15.76
C THR A 43 51.67 25.58 15.74
N ALA A 44 52.18 25.09 16.88
CA ALA A 44 52.76 23.74 16.99
C ALA A 44 51.72 22.63 16.72
N LEU A 45 50.49 22.78 17.24
CA LEU A 45 49.40 21.85 16.97
C LEU A 45 48.93 21.86 15.50
N LEU A 46 49.00 23.02 14.84
CA LEU A 46 48.65 23.18 13.43
C LEU A 46 49.75 22.70 12.47
N SER A 47 51.03 22.68 12.87
CA SER A 47 52.12 22.14 12.04
C SER A 47 52.16 20.61 12.00
N GLY A 48 51.39 19.93 12.84
CA GLY A 48 51.20 18.47 12.81
C GLY A 48 52.36 17.65 13.35
N GLU A 49 53.42 18.28 13.86
CA GLU A 49 54.65 17.62 14.36
C GLU A 49 54.46 16.97 15.75
N ARG A 50 53.48 16.08 15.88
CA ARG A 50 53.26 15.26 17.08
C ARG A 50 54.43 14.29 17.32
N GLY A 51 55.45 14.79 18.01
CA GLY A 51 56.43 13.97 18.71
C GLY A 51 57.85 13.93 18.15
N GLN A 52 58.52 15.08 17.95
CA GLN A 52 59.99 15.09 17.85
C GLN A 52 60.71 16.39 18.26
N ARG A 53 60.29 17.08 19.35
CA ARG A 53 60.97 18.27 19.89
C ARG A 53 61.31 18.25 21.39
N THR A 54 61.88 17.14 21.87
CA THR A 54 62.47 17.06 23.23
C THR A 54 63.86 17.71 23.34
N ALA A 55 64.38 18.31 22.27
CA ALA A 55 65.75 18.83 22.18
C ALA A 55 65.87 20.32 21.82
N SER A 56 64.81 20.98 21.37
CA SER A 56 64.88 22.33 20.79
C SER A 56 64.12 23.40 21.57
N MET A 57 64.16 23.34 22.92
CA MET A 57 63.71 24.46 23.78
C MET A 57 64.71 24.87 24.88
N ALA A 58 65.96 24.40 24.81
CA ALA A 58 67.07 25.02 25.53
C ALA A 58 67.43 26.44 25.03
N ALA A 59 66.80 26.90 23.94
CA ALA A 59 67.11 28.14 23.22
C ALA A 59 66.23 29.36 23.62
N LEU A 60 65.22 29.19 24.48
CA LEU A 60 64.33 30.29 24.92
C LEU A 60 64.59 30.78 26.36
N ALA A 61 65.42 30.09 27.13
CA ALA A 61 65.99 30.59 28.39
C ALA A 61 67.19 31.54 28.18
N GLY A 62 67.31 32.15 26.99
CA GLY A 62 68.55 32.75 26.48
C GLY A 62 68.47 34.21 26.00
N VAL A 63 67.36 34.92 26.21
CA VAL A 63 67.21 36.34 25.80
C VAL A 63 67.33 37.28 27.00
N ALA A 64 68.34 37.03 27.85
CA ALA A 64 68.56 37.74 29.11
C ALA A 64 70.03 38.11 29.37
N ALA A 65 70.85 38.28 28.31
CA ALA A 65 72.21 38.80 28.42
C ALA A 65 72.66 39.53 27.15
N GLY A 66 73.21 40.74 27.34
CA GLY A 66 74.17 41.35 26.41
C GLY A 66 73.66 42.00 25.13
N ARG A 67 73.35 43.32 25.21
CA ARG A 67 73.91 44.34 24.29
C ARG A 67 74.14 45.68 25.01
N TYR A 68 75.21 45.73 25.80
CA TYR A 68 75.93 46.98 26.08
C TYR A 68 77.15 47.05 25.15
N ALA A 69 77.08 47.85 24.06
CA ALA A 69 78.25 48.33 23.32
C ALA A 69 77.85 49.34 22.23
N ALA A 70 78.63 50.42 22.11
CA ALA A 70 78.72 51.39 20.99
C ALA A 70 77.48 52.27 20.65
N THR A 71 77.62 53.53 20.19
CA THR A 71 78.32 54.72 20.75
C THR A 71 78.03 55.96 19.89
N ALA A 72 77.93 57.15 20.51
CA ALA A 72 77.83 58.50 19.90
C ALA A 72 76.49 58.79 19.15
N ALA A 73 75.91 60.01 19.14
CA ALA A 73 76.23 61.33 19.74
C ALA A 73 74.90 62.14 19.95
N ALA A 74 74.80 63.36 20.52
CA ALA A 74 75.77 64.29 21.12
C ALA A 74 75.08 65.32 22.08
N VAL A 75 75.87 65.94 22.98
CA VAL A 75 76.00 67.40 23.32
C VAL A 75 74.74 68.31 23.16
N SER A 76 74.25 69.04 24.18
CA SER A 76 74.93 70.07 25.03
C SER A 76 74.55 70.08 26.54
N THR A 77 75.24 70.90 27.34
CA THR A 77 75.30 70.94 28.84
C THR A 77 75.52 72.39 29.36
N PRO A 78 76.01 72.72 30.59
CA PRO A 78 76.00 72.10 31.94
C PRO A 78 75.24 73.03 32.96
N PRO A 79 75.74 73.64 34.08
CA PRO A 79 76.61 73.21 35.20
C PRO A 79 76.14 73.57 36.67
N ALA A 80 76.47 72.68 37.64
CA ALA A 80 76.83 72.98 39.07
C ALA A 80 75.78 73.59 40.05
N ALA A 81 75.90 73.51 41.40
CA ALA A 81 77.00 73.10 42.31
C ALA A 81 76.45 72.36 43.61
N PRO A 82 77.24 71.96 44.66
CA PRO A 82 77.06 70.61 45.27
C PRO A 82 76.80 70.56 46.84
N PRO A 83 77.44 69.72 47.73
CA PRO A 83 76.73 68.94 48.79
C PRO A 83 77.30 69.26 50.23
N PRO A 84 77.35 68.39 51.29
CA PRO A 84 76.77 67.05 51.56
C PRO A 84 76.21 66.76 53.01
N GLY A 85 75.51 65.62 53.16
CA GLY A 85 75.60 64.70 54.33
C GLY A 85 74.86 65.01 55.65
N GLY A 86 74.59 63.97 56.46
CA GLY A 86 74.10 64.07 57.85
C GLY A 86 73.21 62.90 58.33
N THR A 87 73.35 62.46 59.59
CA THR A 87 72.68 61.27 60.18
C THR A 87 71.99 61.55 61.52
N GLY A 88 70.87 60.85 61.79
CA GLY A 88 70.25 60.71 63.13
C GLY A 88 69.39 61.89 63.60
N SER A 89 68.70 61.85 64.75
CA SER A 89 68.16 60.73 65.54
C SER A 89 67.50 61.25 66.85
N PHE A 90 66.37 60.64 67.24
CA PHE A 90 65.87 60.50 68.63
C PHE A 90 65.08 61.62 69.35
N ASP A 91 64.13 61.12 70.17
CA ASP A 91 63.46 61.62 71.39
C ASP A 91 62.48 62.81 71.48
N VAL A 92 61.62 62.69 72.51
CA VAL A 92 60.58 63.62 72.98
C VAL A 92 60.70 63.77 74.50
N ILE A 93 60.76 65.02 74.97
CA ILE A 93 60.88 65.50 76.37
C ILE A 93 60.18 66.87 76.37
N ASP A 94 59.48 67.40 77.39
CA ASP A 94 58.83 66.93 78.63
C ASP A 94 58.10 68.20 79.21
N THR A 95 57.54 68.13 80.42
CA THR A 95 57.12 69.23 81.32
C THR A 95 55.77 69.91 81.04
N GLY A 96 54.96 70.01 82.11
CA GLY A 96 53.69 70.74 82.16
C GLY A 96 53.84 72.20 82.63
N PRO A 97 52.73 72.86 83.02
CA PRO A 97 52.39 72.82 84.45
C PRO A 97 50.88 72.81 84.79
N VAL A 98 50.56 72.59 86.07
CA VAL A 98 49.23 72.77 86.70
C VAL A 98 49.02 74.22 87.17
N PRO A 99 47.75 74.71 87.25
CA PRO A 99 47.08 74.82 88.57
C PRO A 99 45.54 74.48 88.46
N PRO A 100 44.64 74.69 89.45
CA PRO A 100 43.81 73.57 89.97
C PRO A 100 42.28 73.86 90.13
N TYR A 101 41.58 72.95 90.84
CA TYR A 101 40.28 73.02 91.55
C TYR A 101 38.97 73.46 90.83
N GLU A 102 37.97 72.55 90.76
CA GLU A 102 36.67 72.62 91.49
C GLU A 102 35.87 71.29 91.29
N GLU A 103 34.62 71.18 91.79
CA GLU A 103 33.97 69.91 92.19
C GLU A 103 32.88 69.34 91.22
N GLU A 104 32.26 68.22 91.65
CA GLU A 104 31.23 67.32 91.05
C GLU A 104 30.01 67.97 90.32
N PRO A 105 29.21 67.25 89.45
CA PRO A 105 28.78 65.84 89.59
C PRO A 105 28.54 64.99 88.30
N GLU A 106 27.92 63.80 88.47
CA GLU A 106 27.60 62.80 87.44
C GLU A 106 26.55 63.21 86.38
N HIS A 107 26.68 62.75 85.12
CA HIS A 107 25.61 61.93 84.48
C HIS A 107 25.97 61.19 83.17
N ARG A 108 25.29 60.04 82.99
CA ARG A 108 24.86 59.35 81.74
C ARG A 108 25.83 59.22 80.54
N ARG A 109 26.18 57.97 80.24
CA ARG A 109 26.79 57.52 78.97
C ARG A 109 25.82 57.75 77.79
N PRO A 110 26.24 58.31 76.64
CA PRO A 110 25.37 58.51 75.49
C PRO A 110 25.06 57.19 74.76
N LEU A 111 23.78 56.98 74.41
CA LEU A 111 23.31 55.81 73.66
C LEU A 111 23.65 55.84 72.15
N TRP A 112 24.29 56.92 71.67
CA TRP A 112 24.50 57.17 70.25
C TRP A 112 25.32 56.10 69.48
N PRO A 113 26.37 55.44 70.01
CA PRO A 113 27.05 54.38 69.25
C PRO A 113 26.16 53.16 68.97
N TRP A 114 25.14 52.91 69.80
CA TRP A 114 24.14 51.87 69.53
C TRP A 114 23.17 52.27 68.41
N LEU A 115 22.85 53.56 68.29
CA LEU A 115 22.07 54.08 67.16
C LEU A 115 22.85 53.99 65.83
N VAL A 116 24.15 54.28 65.84
CA VAL A 116 25.02 54.10 64.67
C VAL A 116 25.14 52.62 64.29
N LEU A 117 25.34 51.73 65.27
CA LEU A 117 25.35 50.28 65.05
C LEU A 117 24.03 49.79 64.43
N LEU A 118 22.89 50.23 64.97
CA LEU A 118 21.55 49.87 64.48
C LEU A 118 21.29 50.42 63.07
N LEU A 119 21.77 51.63 62.74
CA LEU A 119 21.68 52.19 61.39
C LEU A 119 22.51 51.37 60.39
N VAL A 120 23.74 50.98 60.75
CA VAL A 120 24.57 50.11 59.92
C VAL A 120 23.95 48.72 59.75
N LEU A 121 23.34 48.16 60.81
CA LEU A 121 22.59 46.90 60.74
C LEU A 121 21.36 47.02 59.83
N LEU A 122 20.64 48.14 59.85
CA LEU A 122 19.50 48.40 58.96
C LEU A 122 19.92 48.58 57.50
N LEU A 123 21.05 49.26 57.25
CA LEU A 123 21.58 49.43 55.89
C LEU A 123 22.15 48.11 55.33
N ALA A 124 22.84 47.32 56.15
CA ALA A 124 23.30 45.99 55.78
C ALA A 124 22.11 45.03 55.57
N GLY A 125 21.13 45.04 56.48
CA GLY A 125 19.90 44.25 56.37
C GLY A 125 19.05 44.65 55.17
N GLY A 126 18.92 45.95 54.89
CA GLY A 126 18.24 46.47 53.70
C GLY A 126 18.97 46.14 52.40
N GLY A 127 20.31 46.22 52.39
CA GLY A 127 21.14 45.78 51.26
C GLY A 127 21.04 44.28 51.00
N VAL A 128 21.04 43.45 52.05
CA VAL A 128 20.82 42.00 51.95
C VAL A 128 19.39 41.69 51.51
N ALA A 129 18.37 42.39 52.03
CA ALA A 129 16.98 42.21 51.62
C ALA A 129 16.77 42.59 50.14
N ALA A 130 17.33 43.72 49.70
CA ALA A 130 17.32 44.12 48.29
C ALA A 130 18.05 43.09 47.43
N TYR A 131 19.26 42.65 47.82
CA TYR A 131 20.04 41.64 47.10
C TYR A 131 19.36 40.26 47.03
N LEU A 132 18.53 39.91 48.03
CA LEU A 132 17.70 38.71 48.02
C LEU A 132 16.47 38.87 47.12
N LEU A 133 15.79 40.02 47.16
CA LEU A 133 14.65 40.34 46.29
C LEU A 133 15.05 40.48 44.80
N THR A 134 16.26 40.94 44.50
CA THR A 134 16.75 41.07 43.11
C THR A 134 17.42 39.80 42.56
N ARG A 135 17.34 38.67 43.25
CA ARG A 135 17.80 37.39 42.67
C ARG A 135 16.83 36.95 41.58
N PRO A 136 17.26 36.71 40.33
CA PRO A 136 16.38 36.12 39.34
C PRO A 136 16.00 34.71 39.80
N VAL A 137 14.71 34.48 40.03
CA VAL A 137 14.16 33.16 40.36
C VAL A 137 14.47 32.22 39.20
N LYS A 138 15.09 31.08 39.52
CA LYS A 138 15.44 30.03 38.57
C LYS A 138 14.66 28.77 38.87
N GLN A 139 13.61 28.54 38.07
CA GLN A 139 12.76 27.37 38.16
C GLN A 139 13.36 26.23 37.33
N ASP A 140 13.09 24.98 37.73
CA ASP A 140 13.47 23.81 36.95
C ASP A 140 12.50 23.66 35.77
N VAL A 141 13.03 23.48 34.55
CA VAL A 141 12.18 23.19 33.38
C VAL A 141 11.60 21.78 33.52
N PRO A 142 10.26 21.61 33.48
CA PRO A 142 9.60 20.31 33.51
C PRO A 142 10.07 19.34 32.40
N ALA A 143 9.86 18.04 32.62
CA ALA A 143 10.06 17.01 31.60
C ALA A 143 8.76 16.79 30.83
N VAL A 144 8.71 17.27 29.57
CA VAL A 144 7.53 17.17 28.69
C VAL A 144 7.79 16.36 27.41
N VAL A 145 8.99 15.79 27.24
CA VAL A 145 9.30 14.90 26.12
C VAL A 145 8.52 13.59 26.25
N GLY A 146 7.79 13.24 25.19
CA GLY A 146 6.89 12.08 25.14
C GLY A 146 5.41 12.44 25.34
N GLU A 147 5.10 13.65 25.81
CA GLU A 147 3.71 14.09 26.00
C GLU A 147 3.09 14.68 24.70
N PRO A 148 1.75 14.78 24.62
CA PRO A 148 1.09 15.61 23.63
C PRO A 148 1.47 17.09 23.81
N PHE A 149 1.71 17.80 22.71
CA PHE A 149 2.09 19.22 22.71
C PHE A 149 1.13 20.11 23.52
N THR A 150 -0.18 19.81 23.52
CA THR A 150 -1.18 20.54 24.30
C THR A 150 -0.98 20.42 25.82
N THR A 151 -0.63 19.23 26.32
CA THR A 151 -0.33 19.00 27.74
C THR A 151 0.99 19.67 28.11
N ALA A 152 2.03 19.45 27.30
CA ALA A 152 3.35 20.06 27.45
C ALA A 152 3.29 21.59 27.48
N GLN A 153 2.49 22.19 26.58
CA GLN A 153 2.29 23.64 26.52
C GLN A 153 1.58 24.17 27.77
N ALA A 154 0.49 23.52 28.20
CA ALA A 154 -0.25 23.93 29.38
C ALA A 154 0.61 23.84 30.66
N GLN A 155 1.38 22.76 30.82
CA GLN A 155 2.30 22.61 31.95
C GLN A 155 3.36 23.71 31.98
N LEU A 156 4.07 23.93 30.86
CA LEU A 156 5.09 24.98 30.78
C LEU A 156 4.53 26.39 31.00
N GLN A 157 3.31 26.67 30.52
CA GLN A 157 2.65 27.96 30.76
C GLN A 157 2.22 28.15 32.22
N ASN A 158 1.75 27.09 32.88
CA ASN A 158 1.44 27.11 34.32
C ASN A 158 2.72 27.33 35.17
N ASP A 159 3.85 26.77 34.75
CA ASP A 159 5.18 26.99 35.34
C ASP A 159 5.85 28.32 34.89
N GLY A 160 5.12 29.23 34.25
CA GLY A 160 5.58 30.57 33.92
C GLY A 160 6.56 30.67 32.74
N PHE A 161 6.69 29.64 31.92
CA PHE A 161 7.52 29.63 30.71
C PHE A 161 6.73 29.99 29.45
N THR A 162 7.40 30.64 28.48
CA THR A 162 6.86 30.82 27.13
C THR A 162 7.25 29.64 26.25
N VAL A 163 6.38 29.23 25.32
CA VAL A 163 6.57 28.01 24.52
C VAL A 163 6.68 28.35 23.04
N SER A 164 7.76 27.89 22.40
CA SER A 164 7.93 27.91 20.95
C SER A 164 7.81 26.49 20.40
N GLN A 165 7.18 26.32 19.23
CA GLN A 165 7.04 25.03 18.57
C GLN A 165 7.92 24.95 17.32
N ILE A 166 8.70 23.87 17.20
CA ILE A 166 9.39 23.48 15.96
C ILE A 166 8.82 22.12 15.56
N GLN A 167 8.30 21.99 14.35
CA GLN A 167 7.80 20.70 13.83
C GLN A 167 8.87 19.99 13.00
N VAL A 168 9.03 18.69 13.21
CA VAL A 168 10.00 17.84 12.51
C VAL A 168 9.39 16.48 12.20
N THR A 169 9.58 16.01 10.96
CA THR A 169 9.15 14.67 10.51
C THR A 169 9.81 13.58 11.34
N ASN A 170 9.03 12.68 11.94
CA ASN A 170 9.53 11.64 12.83
C ASN A 170 8.55 10.46 12.90
N GLU A 171 9.06 9.24 13.12
CA GLU A 171 8.22 8.02 13.17
C GLU A 171 7.20 8.02 14.33
N LYS A 172 7.42 8.83 15.38
CA LYS A 172 6.47 9.01 16.47
C LYS A 172 5.19 9.72 16.02
N THR A 173 4.08 9.41 16.66
CA THR A 173 2.76 10.02 16.45
C THR A 173 2.81 11.55 16.34
N ALA A 174 2.12 12.11 15.35
CA ALA A 174 2.04 13.55 15.14
C ALA A 174 1.48 14.26 16.39
N GLY A 175 2.01 15.44 16.72
CA GLY A 175 1.66 16.19 17.92
C GLY A 175 2.37 15.75 19.21
N THR A 176 3.20 14.70 19.18
CA THR A 176 4.02 14.27 20.34
C THR A 176 5.29 15.10 20.44
N VAL A 177 5.65 15.59 21.64
CA VAL A 177 6.94 16.25 21.88
C VAL A 177 8.07 15.21 21.79
N ILE A 178 9.03 15.43 20.89
CA ILE A 178 10.18 14.55 20.67
C ILE A 178 11.50 15.12 21.23
N GLY A 179 11.52 16.42 21.58
CA GLY A 179 12.64 17.06 22.25
C GLY A 179 12.24 18.41 22.85
N GLN A 180 13.02 18.89 23.82
CA GLN A 180 12.83 20.20 24.45
C GLN A 180 14.19 20.89 24.64
N ASN A 181 14.22 22.21 24.52
CA ASN A 181 15.38 23.06 24.81
C ASN A 181 14.91 24.32 25.56
N PRO A 182 15.32 24.55 26.83
CA PRO A 182 16.25 23.75 27.63
C PRO A 182 15.79 22.32 27.94
N LEU A 183 16.76 21.44 28.21
CA LEU A 183 16.52 20.09 28.71
C LEU A 183 15.81 20.12 30.08
N SER A 184 15.13 19.03 30.41
CA SER A 184 14.43 18.88 31.69
C SER A 184 15.39 18.96 32.88
N GLY A 185 14.94 19.58 33.98
CA GLY A 185 15.77 19.84 35.15
C GLY A 185 16.82 20.95 34.95
N ALA A 186 16.86 21.63 33.80
CA ALA A 186 17.68 22.82 33.63
C ALA A 186 17.10 24.00 34.43
N LYS A 187 17.97 24.76 35.11
CA LYS A 187 17.62 25.98 35.86
C LYS A 187 17.45 27.17 34.92
N ALA A 188 16.24 27.32 34.36
CA ALA A 188 15.88 28.42 33.48
C ALA A 188 15.30 29.61 34.27
N LYS A 189 15.25 30.81 33.65
CA LYS A 189 14.62 31.99 34.25
C LYS A 189 13.11 31.90 34.06
N GLU A 190 12.34 32.30 35.06
CA GLU A 190 10.91 32.61 34.90
C GLU A 190 10.67 33.54 33.69
N GLY A 191 9.64 33.26 32.89
CA GLY A 191 9.33 33.96 31.64
C GLY A 191 10.23 33.61 30.45
N SER A 192 11.25 32.75 30.60
CA SER A 192 12.11 32.34 29.48
C SER A 192 11.38 31.45 28.46
N ASN A 193 11.97 31.30 27.27
CA ASN A 193 11.37 30.55 26.18
C ASN A 193 11.91 29.11 26.13
N VAL A 194 10.98 28.14 26.13
CA VAL A 194 11.25 26.72 25.94
C VAL A 194 10.83 26.34 24.52
N SER A 195 11.78 25.91 23.71
CA SER A 195 11.54 25.42 22.36
C SER A 195 11.22 23.92 22.41
N LEU A 196 10.01 23.55 22.02
CA LEU A 196 9.57 22.16 21.89
C LEU A 196 9.69 21.69 20.45
N THR A 197 10.48 20.65 20.23
CA THR A 197 10.50 19.91 18.98
C THR A 197 9.36 18.89 19.02
N VAL A 198 8.41 19.00 18.09
CA VAL A 198 7.20 18.18 18.02
C VAL A 198 7.22 17.34 16.74
N SER A 199 6.84 16.07 16.84
CA SER A 199 6.68 15.22 15.66
C SER A 199 5.53 15.74 14.78
N SER A 200 5.77 15.89 13.49
CA SER A 200 4.72 16.03 12.47
C SER A 200 4.23 14.67 11.92
N GLY A 201 4.68 13.55 12.51
CA GLY A 201 4.47 12.20 12.00
C GLY A 201 5.51 11.81 10.93
N PRO A 202 5.38 10.61 10.32
CA PRO A 202 6.35 10.07 9.36
C PRO A 202 6.34 10.76 7.98
N GLY A 203 5.61 11.87 7.85
CA GLY A 203 5.36 12.57 6.59
C GLY A 203 4.20 11.94 5.81
N ASP A 204 3.74 12.66 4.78
CA ASP A 204 2.70 12.20 3.86
C ASP A 204 3.31 11.70 2.55
N THR A 205 2.62 10.77 1.89
CA THR A 205 3.02 10.19 0.60
C THR A 205 1.81 10.08 -0.32
N THR A 206 2.00 10.21 -1.64
CA THR A 206 0.90 10.21 -2.60
C THR A 206 0.48 8.78 -2.96
N VAL A 207 -0.81 8.47 -2.90
CA VAL A 207 -1.35 7.18 -3.38
C VAL A 207 -1.17 7.10 -4.90
N PRO A 208 -0.46 6.09 -5.43
CA PRO A 208 -0.24 5.95 -6.87
C PRO A 208 -1.52 5.57 -7.61
N THR A 209 -1.65 6.00 -8.87
CA THR A 209 -2.77 5.62 -9.75
C THR A 209 -2.62 4.19 -10.24
N VAL A 210 -3.19 3.25 -9.48
CA VAL A 210 -3.16 1.80 -9.76
C VAL A 210 -4.44 1.27 -10.44
N VAL A 211 -5.36 2.16 -10.83
CA VAL A 211 -6.63 1.80 -11.46
C VAL A 211 -6.38 1.17 -12.84
N GLY A 212 -6.99 0.00 -13.09
CA GLY A 212 -6.76 -0.81 -14.29
C GLY A 212 -5.53 -1.73 -14.22
N GLU A 213 -4.62 -1.56 -13.26
CA GLU A 213 -3.53 -2.52 -13.03
C GLU A 213 -4.05 -3.87 -12.51
N THR A 214 -3.24 -4.93 -12.66
CA THR A 214 -3.52 -6.19 -11.95
C THR A 214 -3.27 -6.04 -10.45
N LEU A 215 -3.94 -6.86 -9.63
CA LEU A 215 -3.73 -6.89 -8.18
C LEU A 215 -2.27 -7.12 -7.74
N GLN A 216 -1.41 -7.74 -8.56
CA GLN A 216 0.03 -7.86 -8.24
C GLN A 216 0.78 -6.55 -8.49
N GLN A 217 0.59 -5.93 -9.66
CA GLN A 217 1.19 -4.63 -9.99
C GLN A 217 0.79 -3.56 -8.97
N ALA A 218 -0.51 -3.42 -8.69
CA ALA A 218 -1.03 -2.45 -7.74
C ALA A 218 -0.42 -2.58 -6.33
N LYS A 219 -0.17 -3.81 -5.87
CA LYS A 219 0.51 -4.07 -4.59
C LYS A 219 1.95 -3.59 -4.61
N SER A 220 2.70 -3.84 -5.69
CA SER A 220 4.07 -3.34 -5.85
C SER A 220 4.09 -1.81 -5.92
N SER A 221 3.21 -1.20 -6.72
CA SER A 221 3.07 0.26 -6.84
C SER A 221 2.81 0.93 -5.47
N ILE A 222 1.87 0.38 -4.68
CA ILE A 222 1.56 0.85 -3.31
C ILE A 222 2.77 0.70 -2.36
N GLN A 223 3.50 -0.41 -2.43
CA GLN A 223 4.69 -0.64 -1.60
C GLN A 223 5.85 0.31 -1.96
N ILE A 224 6.05 0.60 -3.25
CA ILE A 224 7.05 1.56 -3.74
C ILE A 224 6.73 2.99 -3.26
N ALA A 225 5.45 3.34 -3.10
CA ALA A 225 5.00 4.60 -2.51
C ALA A 225 5.16 4.70 -0.97
N ASN A 226 5.82 3.72 -0.33
CA ASN A 226 5.94 3.58 1.13
C ASN A 226 4.58 3.45 1.87
N LEU A 227 3.56 2.94 1.18
CA LEU A 227 2.24 2.65 1.74
C LEU A 227 2.10 1.15 2.02
N LYS A 228 1.24 0.80 2.98
CA LYS A 228 0.94 -0.60 3.30
C LYS A 228 -0.19 -1.11 2.42
N VAL A 229 -0.08 -2.35 1.95
CA VAL A 229 -1.21 -3.05 1.32
C VAL A 229 -2.20 -3.44 2.42
N GLY A 230 -3.41 -2.88 2.35
CA GLY A 230 -4.52 -3.17 3.24
C GLY A 230 -5.38 -4.34 2.74
N ARG A 231 -6.68 -4.28 3.02
CA ARG A 231 -7.65 -5.29 2.60
C ARG A 231 -7.85 -5.26 1.08
N VAL A 232 -8.02 -6.43 0.47
CA VAL A 232 -8.54 -6.56 -0.90
C VAL A 232 -10.04 -6.82 -0.83
N VAL A 233 -10.83 -6.08 -1.59
CA VAL A 233 -12.29 -6.18 -1.65
C VAL A 233 -12.71 -6.44 -3.09
N HIS A 234 -13.46 -7.52 -3.33
CA HIS A 234 -13.97 -7.82 -4.67
C HIS A 234 -15.33 -7.16 -4.90
N GLN A 235 -15.50 -6.52 -6.05
CA GLN A 235 -16.73 -5.86 -6.49
C GLN A 235 -17.02 -6.20 -7.96
N SER A 236 -18.27 -6.13 -8.39
CA SER A 236 -18.61 -6.33 -9.80
C SER A 236 -18.38 -5.04 -10.60
N SER A 237 -17.83 -5.16 -11.80
CA SER A 237 -17.65 -4.04 -12.73
C SER A 237 -17.78 -4.51 -14.17
N GLY A 238 -18.56 -3.78 -14.97
CA GLY A 238 -18.63 -3.96 -16.42
C GLY A 238 -17.50 -3.23 -17.18
N GLN A 239 -16.72 -2.39 -16.50
CA GLN A 239 -15.66 -1.56 -17.10
C GLN A 239 -14.27 -2.20 -17.01
N TYR A 240 -13.99 -2.90 -15.91
CA TYR A 240 -12.69 -3.52 -15.63
C TYR A 240 -12.80 -5.05 -15.66
N ALA A 241 -11.87 -5.71 -16.33
CA ALA A 241 -11.81 -7.18 -16.38
C ALA A 241 -11.52 -7.78 -15.00
N SER A 242 -11.97 -9.02 -14.77
CA SER A 242 -11.77 -9.71 -13.49
C SER A 242 -10.29 -9.79 -13.12
N GLY A 243 -9.94 -9.36 -11.89
CA GLY A 243 -8.57 -9.27 -11.39
C GLY A 243 -7.87 -7.92 -11.59
N GLN A 244 -8.45 -6.98 -12.35
CA GLN A 244 -7.99 -5.58 -12.40
C GLN A 244 -8.50 -4.77 -11.20
N VAL A 245 -7.75 -3.76 -10.79
CA VAL A 245 -8.16 -2.79 -9.76
C VAL A 245 -9.18 -1.80 -10.33
N ILE A 246 -10.29 -1.62 -9.62
CA ILE A 246 -11.31 -0.60 -9.90
C ILE A 246 -10.92 0.72 -9.24
N ASP A 247 -10.55 0.68 -7.96
CA ASP A 247 -10.29 1.86 -7.13
C ASP A 247 -9.46 1.49 -5.87
N THR A 248 -9.06 2.49 -5.10
CA THR A 248 -8.35 2.35 -3.81
C THR A 248 -8.96 3.24 -2.73
N SER A 249 -8.76 2.88 -1.46
CA SER A 249 -9.11 3.72 -0.31
C SER A 249 -7.92 3.80 0.65
N PRO A 250 -7.24 4.95 0.82
CA PRO A 250 -7.53 6.24 0.16
C PRO A 250 -7.40 6.21 -1.37
N ALA A 251 -8.11 7.11 -2.05
CA ALA A 251 -8.16 7.17 -3.51
C ALA A 251 -6.82 7.59 -4.13
N ALA A 252 -6.61 7.27 -5.41
CA ALA A 252 -5.43 7.69 -6.16
C ALA A 252 -5.25 9.21 -6.13
N GLY A 253 -4.01 9.68 -5.93
CA GLY A 253 -3.68 11.10 -5.79
C GLY A 253 -3.94 11.68 -4.39
N ALA A 254 -4.58 10.97 -3.47
CA ALA A 254 -4.65 11.39 -2.06
C ALA A 254 -3.26 11.34 -1.39
N THR A 255 -3.04 12.16 -0.37
CA THR A 255 -1.77 12.24 0.38
C THR A 255 -1.93 11.81 1.85
N PRO A 256 -2.17 10.52 2.15
CA PRO A 256 -2.18 10.02 3.52
C PRO A 256 -0.76 9.95 4.11
N PRO A 257 -0.64 9.81 5.46
CA PRO A 257 0.63 9.55 6.12
C PRO A 257 1.31 8.28 5.59
N VAL A 258 2.64 8.30 5.56
CA VAL A 258 3.50 7.15 5.25
C VAL A 258 3.10 5.92 6.08
N ALA A 259 3.18 4.74 5.48
CA ALA A 259 2.78 3.46 6.05
C ALA A 259 1.27 3.29 6.39
N THR A 260 0.40 4.18 5.90
CA THR A 260 -1.07 3.99 5.91
C THR A 260 -1.48 2.76 5.11
N PRO A 261 -2.46 1.94 5.57
CA PRO A 261 -2.96 0.78 4.83
C PRO A 261 -3.97 1.18 3.74
N VAL A 262 -3.61 0.99 2.48
CA VAL A 262 -4.47 1.22 1.30
C VAL A 262 -5.33 -0.01 1.03
N THR A 263 -6.65 0.13 1.14
CA THR A 263 -7.62 -0.89 0.70
C THR A 263 -7.71 -0.87 -0.83
N ILE A 264 -7.72 -2.05 -1.47
CA ILE A 264 -7.75 -2.19 -2.93
C ILE A 264 -9.09 -2.81 -3.34
N PHE A 265 -9.84 -2.15 -4.22
CA PHE A 265 -11.08 -2.67 -4.80
C PHE A 265 -10.77 -3.34 -6.15
N VAL A 266 -11.12 -4.62 -6.29
CA VAL A 266 -10.76 -5.46 -7.44
C VAL A 266 -12.01 -5.95 -8.16
N SER A 267 -12.01 -5.87 -9.48
CA SER A 267 -13.09 -6.38 -10.30
C SER A 267 -13.20 -7.90 -10.19
N SER A 268 -14.43 -8.37 -10.01
CA SER A 268 -14.87 -9.77 -10.18
C SER A 268 -15.46 -10.01 -11.57
N GLY A 269 -15.37 -9.03 -12.48
CA GLY A 269 -16.05 -9.01 -13.77
C GLY A 269 -17.47 -8.43 -13.70
N PRO A 270 -18.23 -8.51 -14.82
CA PRO A 270 -19.58 -7.96 -14.92
C PRO A 270 -20.55 -8.51 -13.85
N PRO A 271 -21.58 -7.75 -13.45
CA PRO A 271 -22.56 -8.22 -12.48
C PRO A 271 -23.24 -9.50 -12.97
N ALA A 272 -23.39 -10.48 -12.07
CA ALA A 272 -24.04 -11.74 -12.38
C ALA A 272 -25.56 -11.60 -12.33
N VAL A 273 -26.22 -11.98 -13.42
CA VAL A 273 -27.68 -12.02 -13.58
C VAL A 273 -28.12 -13.48 -13.58
N GLN A 274 -29.28 -13.80 -13.00
CA GLN A 274 -29.83 -15.15 -13.09
C GLN A 274 -30.10 -15.54 -14.55
N LEU A 275 -29.45 -16.60 -15.03
CA LEU A 275 -29.64 -17.16 -16.35
C LEU A 275 -30.86 -18.09 -16.34
N PRO A 276 -31.95 -17.78 -17.07
CA PRO A 276 -33.06 -18.70 -17.25
C PRO A 276 -32.59 -20.02 -17.87
N ASP A 277 -33.22 -21.12 -17.50
CA ASP A 277 -33.18 -22.34 -18.28
C ASP A 277 -34.27 -22.24 -19.36
N VAL A 278 -33.85 -22.27 -20.62
CA VAL A 278 -34.73 -22.24 -21.79
C VAL A 278 -34.61 -23.52 -22.62
N THR A 279 -34.14 -24.62 -22.01
CA THR A 279 -34.24 -25.96 -22.61
C THR A 279 -35.71 -26.36 -22.73
N THR A 280 -36.04 -27.13 -23.78
CA THR A 280 -37.42 -27.48 -24.19
C THR A 280 -38.31 -26.32 -24.68
N GLU A 281 -37.90 -25.05 -24.56
CA GLU A 281 -38.59 -23.92 -25.20
C GLU A 281 -38.40 -23.92 -26.73
N ASP A 282 -39.28 -23.21 -27.45
CA ASP A 282 -39.04 -22.81 -28.83
C ASP A 282 -37.91 -21.77 -28.91
N VAL A 283 -37.07 -21.85 -29.96
CA VAL A 283 -35.93 -20.95 -30.16
C VAL A 283 -36.30 -19.46 -30.17
N GLY A 284 -37.50 -19.08 -30.61
CA GLY A 284 -37.98 -17.70 -30.59
C GLY A 284 -38.30 -17.21 -29.17
N GLN A 285 -38.98 -18.04 -28.38
CA GLN A 285 -39.25 -17.76 -26.96
C GLN A 285 -37.96 -17.75 -26.15
N ALA A 286 -37.15 -18.80 -26.27
CA ALA A 286 -35.84 -18.93 -25.63
C ALA A 286 -34.95 -17.70 -25.86
N LYS A 287 -34.88 -17.23 -27.11
CA LYS A 287 -34.14 -16.03 -27.46
C LYS A 287 -34.72 -14.77 -26.79
N SER A 288 -36.04 -14.59 -26.80
CA SER A 288 -36.69 -13.44 -26.14
C SER A 288 -36.44 -13.45 -24.62
N THR A 289 -36.64 -14.61 -23.98
CA THR A 289 -36.40 -14.84 -22.55
C THR A 289 -34.96 -14.46 -22.16
N LEU A 290 -33.96 -14.94 -22.90
CA LEU A 290 -32.55 -14.62 -22.64
C LEU A 290 -32.18 -13.16 -22.93
N GLN A 291 -32.65 -12.60 -24.05
CA GLN A 291 -32.37 -11.20 -24.39
C GLN A 291 -33.02 -10.22 -23.41
N SER A 292 -34.20 -10.54 -22.86
CA SER A 292 -34.86 -9.74 -21.81
C SER A 292 -34.04 -9.62 -20.51
N ARG A 293 -33.11 -10.57 -20.28
CA ARG A 293 -32.18 -10.57 -19.15
C ARG A 293 -30.80 -9.99 -19.49
N GLY A 294 -30.62 -9.43 -20.69
CA GLY A 294 -29.36 -8.85 -21.13
C GLY A 294 -28.31 -9.87 -21.55
N PHE A 295 -28.69 -11.10 -21.89
CA PHE A 295 -27.77 -12.09 -22.48
C PHE A 295 -27.74 -11.98 -24.00
N ASN A 296 -26.56 -12.19 -24.58
CA ASN A 296 -26.40 -12.40 -26.02
C ASN A 296 -26.76 -13.85 -26.36
N VAL A 297 -27.35 -14.11 -27.53
CA VAL A 297 -27.85 -15.44 -27.91
C VAL A 297 -27.26 -15.88 -29.24
N LEU A 298 -26.52 -16.99 -29.22
CA LEU A 298 -25.98 -17.67 -30.39
C LEU A 298 -26.75 -18.98 -30.61
N THR A 299 -27.21 -19.24 -31.83
CA THR A 299 -27.98 -20.45 -32.16
C THR A 299 -27.20 -21.37 -33.09
N THR A 300 -27.09 -22.64 -32.70
CA THR A 300 -26.58 -23.75 -33.52
C THR A 300 -27.71 -24.75 -33.80
N SER A 301 -27.55 -25.66 -34.75
CA SER A 301 -28.58 -26.64 -35.10
C SER A 301 -28.04 -28.06 -35.09
N GLN A 302 -28.74 -28.97 -34.39
CA GLN A 302 -28.45 -30.40 -34.36
C GLN A 302 -29.59 -31.16 -35.04
N VAL A 303 -29.23 -32.05 -35.98
CA VAL A 303 -30.21 -32.95 -36.61
C VAL A 303 -30.62 -34.02 -35.61
N THR A 304 -31.92 -34.11 -35.29
CA THR A 304 -32.45 -35.12 -34.37
C THR A 304 -33.90 -35.49 -34.71
N THR A 305 -34.38 -36.60 -34.13
CA THR A 305 -35.81 -36.96 -34.05
C THR A 305 -36.29 -37.08 -32.60
N SER A 306 -35.47 -36.70 -31.60
CA SER A 306 -35.81 -36.76 -30.18
C SER A 306 -36.59 -35.54 -29.66
N ALA A 307 -36.71 -34.48 -30.47
CA ALA A 307 -37.39 -33.24 -30.14
C ALA A 307 -38.01 -32.64 -31.42
N ALA A 308 -39.03 -31.79 -31.27
CA ALA A 308 -39.67 -31.13 -32.41
C ALA A 308 -38.73 -30.08 -33.04
N PRO A 309 -38.72 -29.90 -34.38
CA PRO A 309 -37.89 -28.88 -35.02
C PRO A 309 -38.19 -27.47 -34.48
N GLY A 310 -37.14 -26.70 -34.17
CA GLY A 310 -37.26 -25.38 -33.51
C GLY A 310 -37.09 -25.41 -31.98
N THR A 311 -37.24 -26.57 -31.34
CA THR A 311 -37.06 -26.72 -29.89
C THR A 311 -35.59 -26.63 -29.48
N VAL A 312 -35.28 -25.97 -28.36
CA VAL A 312 -33.96 -25.97 -27.73
C VAL A 312 -33.69 -27.33 -27.07
N ILE A 313 -32.68 -28.05 -27.55
CA ILE A 313 -32.19 -29.32 -26.99
C ILE A 313 -31.30 -29.05 -25.77
N SER A 314 -30.40 -28.08 -25.87
CA SER A 314 -29.44 -27.75 -24.82
C SER A 314 -28.96 -26.30 -24.89
N GLN A 315 -28.43 -25.84 -23.77
CA GLN A 315 -28.02 -24.46 -23.50
C GLN A 315 -26.65 -24.46 -22.82
N SER A 316 -25.76 -23.54 -23.20
CA SER A 316 -24.46 -23.32 -22.55
C SER A 316 -24.18 -21.82 -22.41
N PRO A 317 -23.91 -21.28 -21.20
CA PRO A 317 -23.89 -21.96 -19.90
C PRO A 317 -25.23 -22.56 -19.50
N VAL A 318 -25.23 -23.55 -18.59
CA VAL A 318 -26.45 -24.20 -18.10
C VAL A 318 -27.35 -23.20 -17.35
N GLY A 319 -28.66 -23.31 -17.56
CA GLY A 319 -29.66 -22.47 -16.91
C GLY A 319 -29.78 -22.69 -15.39
N GLY A 320 -30.55 -21.83 -14.73
CA GLY A 320 -30.81 -21.89 -13.29
C GLY A 320 -29.64 -21.47 -12.41
N ARG A 321 -28.60 -20.84 -12.99
CA ARG A 321 -27.43 -20.33 -12.28
C ARG A 321 -27.15 -18.87 -12.65
N PRO A 322 -26.50 -18.07 -11.78
CA PRO A 322 -26.03 -16.74 -12.18
C PRO A 322 -24.94 -16.83 -13.26
N ALA A 323 -25.05 -15.99 -14.28
CA ALA A 323 -24.05 -15.81 -15.34
C ALA A 323 -23.76 -14.31 -15.54
N PRO A 324 -22.57 -13.91 -16.05
CA PRO A 324 -22.25 -12.49 -16.23
C PRO A 324 -23.21 -11.79 -17.20
N SER A 325 -23.71 -10.61 -16.84
CA SER A 325 -24.51 -9.76 -17.72
C SER A 325 -23.78 -9.50 -19.04
N GLY A 326 -24.49 -9.57 -20.17
CA GLY A 326 -23.90 -9.42 -21.50
C GLY A 326 -23.17 -10.67 -22.04
N SER A 327 -23.02 -11.74 -21.26
CA SER A 327 -22.41 -12.98 -21.75
C SER A 327 -23.24 -13.65 -22.86
N THR A 328 -22.56 -14.41 -23.73
CA THR A 328 -23.17 -15.14 -24.84
C THR A 328 -23.60 -16.54 -24.43
N VAL A 329 -24.89 -16.80 -24.52
CA VAL A 329 -25.52 -18.10 -24.32
C VAL A 329 -25.66 -18.78 -25.68
N THR A 330 -25.10 -19.99 -25.80
CA THR A 330 -25.21 -20.82 -27.00
C THR A 330 -26.35 -21.82 -26.83
N LEU A 331 -27.31 -21.80 -27.76
CA LEU A 331 -28.42 -22.74 -27.86
C LEU A 331 -28.15 -23.77 -28.95
N VAL A 332 -28.45 -25.04 -28.68
CA VAL A 332 -28.50 -26.12 -29.67
C VAL A 332 -29.95 -26.40 -30.00
N VAL A 333 -30.35 -26.11 -31.23
CA VAL A 333 -31.75 -26.18 -31.68
C VAL A 333 -31.99 -27.44 -32.51
N ALA A 334 -33.10 -28.13 -32.26
CA ALA A 334 -33.52 -29.30 -32.99
C ALA A 334 -33.85 -28.97 -34.45
N LYS A 335 -33.27 -29.74 -35.37
CA LYS A 335 -33.52 -29.66 -36.81
C LYS A 335 -34.00 -31.01 -37.33
N ALA A 336 -35.04 -31.00 -38.17
CA ALA A 336 -35.51 -32.20 -38.85
C ALA A 336 -34.40 -32.80 -39.73
N PRO A 337 -34.26 -34.14 -39.79
CA PRO A 337 -33.44 -34.80 -40.81
C PRO A 337 -33.95 -34.45 -42.21
N ALA A 338 -33.05 -34.22 -43.16
CA ALA A 338 -33.43 -33.95 -44.54
C ALA A 338 -34.17 -35.15 -45.14
N THR A 339 -35.38 -34.91 -45.64
CA THR A 339 -36.16 -35.85 -46.43
C THR A 339 -36.12 -35.50 -47.91
N VAL A 340 -36.41 -36.48 -48.76
CA VAL A 340 -36.54 -36.35 -50.21
C VAL A 340 -37.81 -37.07 -50.63
N ALA A 341 -38.48 -36.55 -51.65
CA ALA A 341 -39.64 -37.21 -52.25
C ALA A 341 -39.22 -38.54 -52.89
N VAL A 342 -39.87 -39.65 -52.51
CA VAL A 342 -39.67 -40.96 -53.14
C VAL A 342 -40.20 -40.90 -54.58
N PRO A 343 -39.40 -41.22 -55.61
CA PRO A 343 -39.85 -41.24 -57.00
C PRO A 343 -41.05 -42.17 -57.22
N ASN A 344 -41.88 -41.85 -58.22
CA ASN A 344 -42.87 -42.79 -58.72
C ASN A 344 -42.20 -43.78 -59.68
N VAL A 345 -42.25 -45.06 -59.33
CA VAL A 345 -41.76 -46.17 -60.16
C VAL A 345 -42.84 -47.22 -60.46
N VAL A 346 -44.10 -46.98 -60.07
CA VAL A 346 -45.23 -47.81 -60.47
C VAL A 346 -45.41 -47.73 -61.98
N GLY A 347 -45.64 -48.88 -62.63
CA GLY A 347 -45.69 -49.01 -64.09
C GLY A 347 -44.33 -49.07 -64.78
N GLN A 348 -43.21 -48.87 -64.07
CA GLN A 348 -41.87 -49.08 -64.65
C GLN A 348 -41.49 -50.57 -64.64
N THR A 349 -40.56 -50.96 -65.52
CA THR A 349 -39.88 -52.26 -65.44
C THR A 349 -38.98 -52.31 -64.20
N ARG A 350 -38.73 -53.50 -63.66
CA ARG A 350 -37.86 -53.70 -62.49
C ARG A 350 -36.53 -52.91 -62.58
N GLY A 351 -35.80 -53.01 -63.69
CA GLY A 351 -34.49 -52.37 -63.83
C GLY A 351 -34.57 -50.84 -63.91
N ALA A 352 -35.60 -50.29 -64.55
CA ALA A 352 -35.84 -48.84 -64.57
C ALA A 352 -36.23 -48.32 -63.18
N ALA A 353 -37.03 -49.08 -62.43
CA ALA A 353 -37.39 -48.76 -61.06
C ALA A 353 -36.18 -48.78 -60.11
N GLU A 354 -35.34 -49.83 -60.19
CA GLU A 354 -34.10 -49.95 -59.42
C GLU A 354 -33.13 -48.78 -59.72
N ALA A 355 -32.98 -48.40 -60.99
CA ALA A 355 -32.15 -47.26 -61.39
C ALA A 355 -32.72 -45.91 -60.90
N THR A 356 -34.03 -45.69 -61.04
CA THR A 356 -34.71 -44.44 -60.63
C THR A 356 -34.65 -44.22 -59.12
N LEU A 357 -34.90 -45.28 -58.33
CA LEU A 357 -34.79 -45.23 -56.87
C LEU A 357 -33.33 -45.07 -56.43
N GLY A 358 -32.39 -45.79 -57.06
CA GLY A 358 -30.96 -45.67 -56.80
C GLY A 358 -30.42 -44.26 -57.03
N ALA A 359 -30.79 -43.62 -58.15
CA ALA A 359 -30.41 -42.24 -58.47
C ALA A 359 -30.93 -41.22 -57.45
N ALA A 360 -32.12 -41.44 -56.87
CA ALA A 360 -32.66 -40.61 -55.80
C ALA A 360 -32.02 -40.89 -54.41
N GLY A 361 -31.26 -41.98 -54.27
CA GLY A 361 -30.62 -42.41 -53.02
C GLY A 361 -31.50 -43.31 -52.15
N PHE A 362 -32.41 -44.08 -52.76
CA PHE A 362 -33.26 -45.06 -52.08
C PHE A 362 -32.94 -46.48 -52.58
N PRO A 363 -32.43 -47.39 -51.72
CA PRO A 363 -32.21 -48.78 -52.13
C PRO A 363 -33.55 -49.49 -52.38
N ALA A 364 -33.67 -50.19 -53.51
CA ALA A 364 -34.88 -50.93 -53.87
C ALA A 364 -34.89 -52.34 -53.25
N THR A 365 -36.02 -52.74 -52.67
CA THR A 365 -36.25 -54.11 -52.16
C THR A 365 -37.32 -54.80 -53.01
N VAL A 366 -36.95 -55.84 -53.75
CA VAL A 366 -37.85 -56.45 -54.75
C VAL A 366 -38.64 -57.61 -54.15
N GLN A 367 -39.97 -57.47 -54.13
CA GLN A 367 -40.91 -58.56 -53.87
C GLN A 367 -41.64 -58.95 -55.16
N ARG A 368 -42.20 -60.16 -55.21
CA ARG A 368 -42.92 -60.68 -56.38
C ARG A 368 -44.38 -60.94 -56.04
N GLN A 369 -45.29 -60.35 -56.80
CA GLN A 369 -46.73 -60.58 -56.72
C GLN A 369 -47.17 -61.41 -57.93
N THR A 370 -47.97 -62.45 -57.72
CA THR A 370 -48.57 -63.22 -58.83
C THR A 370 -49.63 -62.39 -59.54
N VAL A 371 -49.56 -62.30 -60.87
CA VAL A 371 -50.52 -61.59 -61.73
C VAL A 371 -51.05 -62.51 -62.83
N THR A 372 -52.31 -62.34 -63.21
CA THR A 372 -52.97 -63.10 -64.29
C THR A 372 -52.94 -62.36 -65.64
N ASP A 373 -52.50 -61.11 -65.66
CA ASP A 373 -52.23 -60.33 -66.86
C ASP A 373 -50.76 -60.50 -67.28
N GLN A 374 -50.53 -60.85 -68.55
CA GLN A 374 -49.18 -61.05 -69.07
C GLN A 374 -48.42 -59.73 -69.26
N THR A 375 -49.12 -58.60 -69.48
CA THR A 375 -48.50 -57.27 -69.63
C THR A 375 -47.88 -56.75 -68.33
N GLN A 376 -48.37 -57.22 -67.19
CA GLN A 376 -47.89 -56.87 -65.85
C GLN A 376 -46.59 -57.62 -65.45
N ASN A 377 -46.14 -58.58 -66.25
CA ASN A 377 -44.96 -59.40 -65.95
C ASN A 377 -43.66 -58.59 -65.99
N GLY A 378 -42.91 -58.53 -64.88
CA GLY A 378 -41.68 -57.75 -64.75
C GLY A 378 -41.91 -56.24 -64.49
N VAL A 379 -43.16 -55.80 -64.39
CA VAL A 379 -43.58 -54.41 -64.14
C VAL A 379 -43.91 -54.23 -62.65
N VAL A 380 -43.53 -53.07 -62.08
CA VAL A 380 -43.86 -52.68 -60.70
C VAL A 380 -45.36 -52.36 -60.59
N GLN A 381 -46.08 -53.16 -59.80
CA GLN A 381 -47.50 -53.01 -59.51
C GLN A 381 -47.78 -52.02 -58.37
N SER A 382 -46.88 -51.97 -57.38
CA SER A 382 -46.94 -51.00 -56.28
C SER A 382 -45.58 -50.80 -55.62
N GLN A 383 -45.46 -49.72 -54.84
CA GLN A 383 -44.27 -49.37 -54.07
C GLN A 383 -44.64 -48.96 -52.63
N THR A 384 -43.72 -49.15 -51.69
CA THR A 384 -43.84 -48.70 -50.29
C THR A 384 -42.46 -48.27 -49.76
N PRO A 385 -42.26 -47.01 -49.31
CA PRO A 385 -43.22 -45.91 -49.26
C PRO A 385 -43.83 -45.50 -50.61
N ALA A 386 -45.02 -44.89 -50.54
CA ALA A 386 -45.79 -44.47 -51.70
C ALA A 386 -45.09 -43.40 -52.54
N ALA A 387 -45.43 -43.30 -53.81
CA ALA A 387 -44.91 -42.28 -54.71
C ALA A 387 -45.10 -40.86 -54.15
N THR A 388 -44.11 -39.99 -54.33
CA THR A 388 -44.03 -38.60 -53.83
C THR A 388 -43.99 -38.41 -52.30
N SER A 389 -44.13 -39.49 -51.51
CA SER A 389 -43.99 -39.40 -50.05
C SER A 389 -42.58 -38.99 -49.62
N GLN A 390 -42.44 -38.28 -48.50
CA GLN A 390 -41.16 -37.80 -47.99
C GLN A 390 -40.47 -38.86 -47.13
N ALA A 391 -39.27 -39.29 -47.54
CA ALA A 391 -38.47 -40.27 -46.82
C ALA A 391 -37.01 -39.82 -46.65
N LYS A 392 -36.30 -40.36 -45.66
CA LYS A 392 -34.86 -40.10 -45.49
C LYS A 392 -34.08 -40.85 -46.58
N LYS A 393 -33.04 -40.24 -47.16
CA LYS A 393 -32.12 -40.97 -48.06
C LYS A 393 -31.57 -42.22 -47.35
N GLY A 394 -31.40 -43.31 -48.08
CA GLY A 394 -31.04 -44.62 -47.55
C GLY A 394 -32.22 -45.46 -47.02
N THR A 395 -33.44 -44.92 -46.96
CA THR A 395 -34.64 -45.72 -46.63
C THR A 395 -34.93 -46.70 -47.76
N SER A 396 -35.05 -48.00 -47.46
CA SER A 396 -35.42 -49.01 -48.46
C SER A 396 -36.85 -48.80 -48.98
N VAL A 397 -37.01 -48.77 -50.30
CA VAL A 397 -38.31 -48.74 -50.97
C VAL A 397 -38.62 -50.14 -51.49
N THR A 398 -39.64 -50.77 -50.92
CA THR A 398 -40.13 -52.07 -51.38
C THR A 398 -40.93 -51.87 -52.66
N ILE A 399 -40.61 -52.63 -53.72
CA ILE A 399 -41.35 -52.66 -54.98
C ILE A 399 -41.92 -54.06 -55.22
N MET A 400 -43.23 -54.14 -55.49
CA MET A 400 -43.93 -55.38 -55.80
C MET A 400 -44.00 -55.53 -57.32
N VAL A 401 -43.21 -56.46 -57.86
CA VAL A 401 -43.09 -56.72 -59.30
C VAL A 401 -44.01 -57.88 -59.69
N GLY A 402 -44.78 -57.69 -60.76
CA GLY A 402 -45.66 -58.74 -61.29
C GLY A 402 -44.87 -59.94 -61.79
N LYS A 403 -45.26 -61.15 -61.37
CA LYS A 403 -44.84 -62.44 -61.92
C LYS A 403 -46.07 -63.09 -62.54
N TYR A 404 -46.11 -63.19 -63.86
CA TYR A 404 -47.24 -63.81 -64.55
C TYR A 404 -47.38 -65.29 -64.18
N VAL A 405 -48.62 -65.70 -63.94
CA VAL A 405 -49.04 -67.09 -63.81
C VAL A 405 -50.28 -67.30 -64.68
N ALA A 406 -50.25 -68.30 -65.56
CA ALA A 406 -51.39 -68.62 -66.41
C ALA A 406 -52.57 -69.11 -65.55
N SER A 407 -53.75 -68.54 -65.75
CA SER A 407 -54.95 -68.90 -64.99
C SER A 407 -55.47 -70.27 -65.43
N THR A 408 -55.18 -71.31 -64.65
CA THR A 408 -55.73 -72.66 -64.85
C THR A 408 -57.21 -72.69 -64.46
N THR A 409 -58.09 -72.51 -65.44
CA THR A 409 -59.54 -72.68 -65.25
C THR A 409 -59.82 -74.09 -64.72
N PRO A 410 -60.48 -74.26 -63.55
CA PRO A 410 -60.89 -75.59 -63.10
C PRO A 410 -62.02 -76.09 -64.00
N THR A 411 -61.73 -77.12 -64.80
CA THR A 411 -62.72 -77.76 -65.68
C THR A 411 -63.89 -78.27 -64.84
N THR A 412 -65.03 -77.58 -64.91
CA THR A 412 -66.24 -77.99 -64.19
C THR A 412 -66.90 -79.12 -64.96
N THR A 413 -66.57 -80.36 -64.59
CA THR A 413 -67.08 -81.58 -65.24
C THR A 413 -68.59 -81.68 -65.06
N THR A 414 -69.35 -81.25 -66.06
CA THR A 414 -70.82 -81.33 -66.05
C THR A 414 -71.24 -82.77 -66.34
N SER A 415 -71.64 -83.50 -65.29
CA SER A 415 -72.05 -84.90 -65.35
C SER A 415 -73.50 -85.04 -65.84
N THR A 416 -73.67 -85.07 -67.16
CA THR A 416 -74.94 -85.43 -67.80
C THR A 416 -75.38 -86.83 -67.38
N THR A 417 -76.58 -86.95 -66.83
CA THR A 417 -77.22 -88.23 -66.42
C THR A 417 -78.49 -88.48 -67.23
N THR A 418 -79.03 -89.71 -67.15
CA THR A 418 -80.30 -90.22 -67.76
C THR A 418 -80.12 -90.91 -69.13
N PRO A 419 -80.83 -92.03 -69.45
CA PRO A 419 -81.70 -92.89 -68.62
C PRO A 419 -81.26 -94.37 -68.49
N THR A 420 -81.73 -95.05 -67.45
CA THR A 420 -81.96 -96.51 -67.46
C THR A 420 -83.16 -96.84 -66.57
N ALA A 421 -84.08 -97.67 -67.06
CA ALA A 421 -85.28 -98.16 -66.36
C ALA A 421 -85.81 -99.42 -67.09
N PRO A 422 -86.71 -100.23 -66.48
CA PRO A 422 -87.19 -100.25 -65.10
C PRO A 422 -86.46 -101.38 -64.29
N THR A 423 -86.78 -101.77 -63.05
CA THR A 423 -88.00 -102.49 -62.60
C THR A 423 -87.99 -102.64 -61.06
N GLY A 424 -89.16 -102.73 -60.40
CA GLY A 424 -89.26 -103.49 -59.13
C GLY A 424 -89.75 -102.78 -57.85
N THR A 425 -91.07 -102.83 -57.62
CA THR A 425 -91.68 -103.42 -56.41
C THR A 425 -91.44 -102.80 -55.00
N THR A 426 -92.37 -101.92 -54.61
CA THR A 426 -93.14 -101.99 -53.32
C THR A 426 -92.59 -101.38 -52.01
N SER A 427 -93.52 -100.70 -51.30
CA SER A 427 -93.50 -100.22 -49.90
C SER A 427 -92.51 -99.10 -49.53
N GLY A 428 -92.90 -98.05 -48.79
CA GLY A 428 -94.25 -97.65 -48.35
C GLY A 428 -94.26 -96.89 -47.01
N HIS A 429 -95.31 -96.10 -46.75
CA HIS A 429 -95.55 -95.35 -45.49
C HIS A 429 -94.53 -94.21 -45.18
N ARG A 430 -94.86 -93.13 -44.43
CA ARG A 430 -96.16 -92.48 -44.13
C ARG A 430 -95.91 -91.01 -43.70
N LYS A 431 -96.99 -90.23 -43.63
CA LYS A 431 -97.20 -88.94 -42.92
C LYS A 431 -96.32 -88.74 -41.66
N LYS A 432 -95.99 -87.51 -41.25
CA LYS A 432 -96.78 -86.26 -41.39
C LYS A 432 -96.01 -85.09 -41.99
#